data_AF-A0A5A7U4V6-F1
#
_entry.id   AF-A0A5A7U4V6-F1
#
_cell.length_a   1.000
_cell.length_b   1.000
_cell.length_c   1.000
_cell.angle_alpha   90.00
_cell.angle_beta   90.00
_cell.angle_gamma   90.00
#
_symmetry.space_group_name_H-M   'P 1'
#
loop_
_entity.id
_entity.type
_entity.pdbx_description
1 polymer ?
#
loop_
_entity_poly.entity_id
_entity_poly.type
_entity_poly.pdbx_seq_one_letter_code
_entity_poly.pdbx_strand_id
1 'polypeptide(L)'
;MANSLFRLFTLFFFVVISIFLLHPNVVLCDVKDDNILSAINKYRQSKNLSEFSYNKNAACLAGKLVYKLRDEPCSSAENFNKEISSETKLADFPKLLRKCHIAYNTSIDGIILPSCVPGLDPTSVTSNYTHSHDAEYINDQNYTGAGVGTIEDAWVVLILSTNTSTGNYDSSGSSSLVVAGGGRVGVMVALLGMFVSSLLFFDFLFLG
;
A
#
# COMPACT_ATOMS: atom_id res chain seq x y z
N MET A 1 26.34 -39.77 -10.07
CA MET A 1 26.41 -38.46 -9.37
C MET A 1 25.60 -37.38 -10.09
N ALA A 2 25.68 -37.26 -11.41
CA ALA A 2 24.96 -36.25 -12.21
C ALA A 2 23.42 -36.23 -12.01
N ASN A 3 22.76 -37.39 -11.98
CA ASN A 3 21.31 -37.48 -11.78
C ASN A 3 20.83 -37.00 -10.40
N SER A 4 21.69 -37.07 -9.37
CA SER A 4 21.37 -36.60 -8.01
C SER A 4 21.44 -35.07 -7.93
N LEU A 5 22.48 -34.48 -8.54
CA LEU A 5 22.68 -33.03 -8.62
C LEU A 5 21.56 -32.34 -9.43
N PHE A 6 21.13 -32.97 -10.52
CA PHE A 6 20.04 -32.47 -11.37
C PHE A 6 18.68 -32.45 -10.64
N ARG A 7 18.38 -33.50 -9.86
CA ARG A 7 17.18 -33.54 -9.01
C ARG A 7 17.19 -32.44 -7.95
N LEU A 8 18.36 -32.17 -7.34
CA LEU A 8 18.51 -31.11 -6.35
C LEU A 8 18.26 -29.71 -6.96
N PHE A 9 18.78 -29.45 -8.15
CA PHE A 9 18.57 -28.19 -8.87
C PHE A 9 17.09 -27.99 -9.25
N THR A 10 16.44 -29.05 -9.74
CA THR A 10 15.02 -29.02 -10.08
C THR A 10 14.15 -28.70 -8.85
N LEU A 11 14.43 -29.35 -7.72
CA LEU A 11 13.72 -29.07 -6.47
C LEU A 11 13.94 -27.64 -5.99
N PHE A 12 15.17 -27.13 -6.05
CA PHE A 12 15.49 -25.74 -5.69
C PHE A 12 14.72 -24.74 -6.56
N PHE A 13 14.63 -24.99 -7.87
CA PHE A 13 13.88 -24.15 -8.80
C PHE A 13 12.39 -24.07 -8.46
N PHE A 14 11.75 -25.22 -8.20
CA PHE A 14 10.34 -25.26 -7.78
C PHE A 14 10.10 -24.57 -6.44
N VAL A 15 11.05 -24.67 -5.50
CA VAL A 15 10.99 -23.97 -4.21
C VAL A 15 11.07 -22.45 -4.42
N VAL A 16 12.00 -21.95 -5.24
CA VAL A 16 12.14 -20.51 -5.53
C VAL A 16 10.90 -19.94 -6.21
N ILE A 17 10.35 -20.64 -7.21
CA ILE A 17 9.10 -20.23 -7.87
C ILE A 17 7.94 -20.21 -6.87
N SER A 18 7.82 -21.23 -6.02
CA SER A 18 6.76 -21.30 -5.02
C SER A 18 6.87 -20.15 -4.03
N ILE A 19 8.07 -19.80 -3.57
CA ILE A 19 8.30 -18.63 -2.69
C ILE A 19 7.89 -17.32 -3.38
N PHE A 20 8.16 -17.18 -4.68
CA PHE A 20 7.85 -15.97 -5.45
C PHE A 20 6.36 -15.83 -5.80
N LEU A 21 5.68 -16.96 -6.03
CA LEU A 21 4.24 -17.02 -6.32
C LEU A 21 3.38 -16.92 -5.06
N LEU A 22 3.84 -17.52 -3.96
CA LEU A 22 3.13 -17.54 -2.68
C LEU A 22 3.41 -16.30 -1.83
N HIS A 23 4.41 -15.48 -2.17
CA HIS A 23 4.53 -14.15 -1.57
C HIS A 23 3.34 -13.32 -2.01
N PRO A 24 2.40 -13.00 -1.09
CA PRO A 24 1.36 -12.03 -1.42
C PRO A 24 2.05 -10.75 -1.87
N ASN A 25 1.38 -9.93 -2.67
CA ASN A 25 1.71 -8.50 -2.73
C ASN A 25 1.37 -7.94 -1.34
N VAL A 26 2.17 -8.29 -0.33
CA VAL A 26 2.15 -7.64 0.96
C VAL A 26 2.61 -6.24 0.63
N VAL A 27 1.64 -5.34 0.50
CA VAL A 27 1.88 -3.91 0.75
C VAL A 27 2.58 -3.94 2.09
N LEU A 28 3.89 -3.71 2.06
CA LEU A 28 4.73 -3.72 3.24
C LEU A 28 4.08 -2.73 4.20
N CYS A 29 3.40 -3.20 5.24
CA CYS A 29 2.98 -2.34 6.33
C CYS A 29 4.28 -1.81 6.91
N ASP A 30 4.54 -0.51 6.72
CA ASP A 30 5.70 0.09 7.33
C ASP A 30 5.46 0.12 8.85
N VAL A 31 6.43 -0.34 9.62
CA VAL A 31 6.41 -0.25 11.09
C VAL A 31 6.13 1.20 11.52
N LYS A 32 6.56 2.18 10.71
CA LYS A 32 6.29 3.60 10.90
C LYS A 32 4.81 3.95 10.77
N ASP A 33 4.13 3.43 9.74
CA ASP A 33 2.70 3.66 9.50
C ASP A 33 1.87 3.11 10.66
N ASP A 34 2.21 1.91 11.14
CA ASP A 34 1.55 1.26 12.28
C ASP A 34 1.75 2.04 13.58
N ASN A 35 2.96 2.57 13.82
CA ASN A 35 3.26 3.40 14.98
C ASN A 35 2.47 4.72 14.96
N ILE A 36 2.33 5.35 13.79
CA ILE A 36 1.52 6.56 13.61
C ILE A 36 0.05 6.26 13.91
N LEU A 37 -0.51 5.19 13.33
CA LEU A 37 -1.90 4.80 13.57
C LEU A 37 -2.13 4.49 15.07
N SER A 38 -1.20 3.80 15.71
CA SER A 38 -1.25 3.51 17.15
C SER A 38 -1.24 4.79 17.99
N ALA A 39 -0.41 5.78 17.65
CA ALA A 39 -0.34 7.06 18.36
C ALA A 39 -1.65 7.85 18.24
N ILE A 40 -2.26 7.88 17.05
CA ILE A 40 -3.57 8.51 16.81
C ILE A 40 -4.66 7.78 17.61
N ASN A 41 -4.65 6.45 17.65
CA ASN A 41 -5.61 5.67 18.44
C ASN A 41 -5.46 5.92 19.95
N LYS A 42 -4.23 6.06 20.47
CA LYS A 42 -4.00 6.49 21.86
C LYS A 42 -4.58 7.87 22.14
N TYR A 43 -4.43 8.81 21.21
CA TYR A 43 -5.07 10.13 21.32
C TYR A 43 -6.60 10.00 21.38
N ARG A 44 -7.22 9.22 20.48
CA ARG A 44 -8.67 8.98 20.48
C ARG A 44 -9.16 8.34 21.77
N GLN A 45 -8.44 7.34 22.28
CA GLN A 45 -8.74 6.73 23.59
C GLN A 45 -8.68 7.76 24.73
N SER A 46 -7.71 8.68 24.72
CA SER A 46 -7.62 9.76 25.72
C SER A 46 -8.84 10.70 25.70
N LYS A 47 -9.59 10.71 24.59
CA LYS A 47 -10.85 11.45 24.40
C LYS A 47 -12.10 10.56 24.58
N ASN A 48 -11.94 9.31 25.02
CA ASN A 48 -13.01 8.30 25.12
C ASN A 48 -13.69 8.00 23.77
N LEU A 49 -12.95 8.10 22.66
CA LEU A 49 -13.42 7.73 21.33
C LEU A 49 -12.97 6.30 20.98
N SER A 50 -13.72 5.63 20.11
CA SER A 50 -13.34 4.32 19.57
C SER A 50 -12.06 4.42 18.74
N GLU A 51 -11.24 3.39 18.76
CA GLU A 51 -10.08 3.31 17.89
C GLU A 51 -10.47 3.14 16.42
N PHE A 52 -9.64 3.66 15.52
CA PHE A 52 -9.73 3.31 14.12
C PHE A 52 -9.23 1.88 13.90
N SER A 53 -10.06 1.07 13.25
CA SER A 53 -9.63 -0.23 12.72
C SER A 53 -8.72 -0.06 11.50
N TYR A 54 -7.76 -0.97 11.31
CA TYR A 54 -6.89 -0.92 10.14
C TYR A 54 -7.67 -1.26 8.86
N ASN A 55 -7.64 -0.36 7.88
CA ASN A 55 -8.22 -0.56 6.55
C ASN A 55 -7.12 -0.71 5.50
N LYS A 56 -6.92 -1.96 5.04
CA LYS A 56 -5.86 -2.31 4.08
C LYS A 56 -5.95 -1.57 2.74
N ASN A 57 -7.17 -1.30 2.27
CA ASN A 57 -7.38 -0.66 0.98
C ASN A 57 -7.11 0.85 1.09
N ALA A 58 -7.59 1.46 2.18
CA ALA A 58 -7.23 2.84 2.53
C ALA A 58 -5.71 3.00 2.70
N ALA A 59 -5.03 2.06 3.35
CA ALA A 59 -3.58 2.08 3.51
C ALA A 59 -2.85 1.97 2.15
N CYS A 60 -3.33 1.10 1.24
CA CYS A 60 -2.81 1.05 -0.12
C CYS A 60 -2.94 2.40 -0.83
N LEU A 61 -4.12 3.04 -0.74
CA LEU A 61 -4.38 4.32 -1.39
C LEU A 61 -3.49 5.42 -0.80
N ALA A 62 -3.38 5.47 0.53
CA ALA A 62 -2.51 6.40 1.26
C ALA A 62 -1.07 6.26 0.77
N GLY A 63 -0.55 5.03 0.70
CA GLY A 63 0.76 4.72 0.12
C GLY A 63 0.91 5.29 -1.30
N LYS A 64 -0.05 5.06 -2.21
CA LYS A 64 0.04 5.60 -3.57
C LYS A 64 -0.03 7.14 -3.64
N LEU A 65 -0.72 7.79 -2.71
CA LEU A 65 -0.79 9.24 -2.63
C LEU A 65 0.53 9.84 -2.13
N VAL A 66 1.14 9.29 -1.08
CA VAL A 66 2.46 9.76 -0.64
C VAL A 66 3.53 9.59 -1.71
N TYR A 67 3.49 8.52 -2.52
CA TYR A 67 4.39 8.40 -3.68
C TYR A 67 4.27 9.54 -4.69
N LYS A 68 3.11 10.19 -4.81
CA LYS A 68 2.93 11.37 -5.67
C LYS A 68 3.43 12.65 -5.02
N LEU A 69 3.43 12.70 -3.69
CA LEU A 69 3.91 13.83 -2.89
C LEU A 69 5.43 13.86 -2.71
N ARG A 70 6.11 12.77 -3.07
CA ARG A 70 7.55 12.61 -2.88
C ARG A 70 8.36 13.84 -3.31
N ASP A 71 8.12 14.31 -4.52
CA ASP A 71 8.90 15.39 -5.12
C ASP A 71 8.34 16.79 -4.77
N GLU A 72 7.27 16.84 -3.97
CA GLU A 72 6.61 18.08 -3.55
C GLU A 72 7.21 18.61 -2.25
N PRO A 73 7.55 19.91 -2.17
CA PRO A 73 8.04 20.51 -0.93
C PRO A 73 6.90 20.70 0.08
N CYS A 74 7.16 20.61 1.39
CA CYS A 74 6.12 20.85 2.42
C CYS A 74 5.42 22.22 2.28
N SER A 75 6.06 23.23 1.67
CA SER A 75 5.45 24.53 1.40
C SER A 75 4.25 24.48 0.44
N SER A 76 4.07 23.39 -0.32
CA SER A 76 2.92 23.18 -1.20
C SER A 76 1.74 22.46 -0.53
N ALA A 77 1.81 22.13 0.76
CA ALA A 77 0.79 21.36 1.48
C ALA A 77 -0.63 21.98 1.41
N GLU A 78 -0.76 23.31 1.53
CA GLU A 78 -2.07 23.97 1.40
C GLU A 78 -2.67 23.82 -0.01
N ASN A 79 -1.83 23.92 -1.05
CA ASN A 79 -2.26 23.72 -2.44
C ASN A 79 -2.70 22.27 -2.67
N PHE A 80 -1.98 21.32 -2.09
CA PHE A 80 -2.31 19.90 -2.20
C PHE A 80 -3.61 19.54 -1.48
N ASN A 81 -3.82 20.07 -0.27
CA ASN A 81 -5.10 19.94 0.45
C ASN A 81 -6.28 20.47 -0.37
N LYS A 82 -6.08 21.61 -1.04
CA LYS A 82 -7.07 22.19 -1.94
C LYS A 82 -7.31 21.34 -3.19
N GLU A 83 -6.27 20.73 -3.76
CA GLU A 83 -6.38 19.85 -4.93
C GLU A 83 -7.08 18.52 -4.61
N ILE A 84 -6.86 17.96 -3.41
CA ILE A 84 -7.57 16.76 -2.96
C ILE A 84 -9.04 17.04 -2.61
N SER A 85 -9.32 18.19 -2.01
CA SER A 85 -10.67 18.52 -1.51
C SER A 85 -11.58 19.14 -2.57
N SER A 86 -11.03 19.88 -3.53
CA SER A 86 -11.76 20.36 -4.70
C SER A 86 -12.00 19.17 -5.63
N GLU A 87 -13.25 18.89 -5.97
CA GLU A 87 -13.69 17.80 -6.87
C GLU A 87 -12.99 17.71 -8.25
N THR A 88 -12.04 18.61 -8.56
CA THR A 88 -10.86 18.29 -9.38
C THR A 88 -10.00 17.25 -8.68
N LYS A 89 -10.56 16.04 -8.53
CA LYS A 89 -9.81 14.80 -8.29
C LYS A 89 -8.50 14.92 -9.03
N LEU A 90 -7.39 14.86 -8.29
CA LEU A 90 -6.09 14.44 -8.80
C LEU A 90 -6.34 13.63 -10.07
N ALA A 91 -5.95 14.09 -11.26
CA ALA A 91 -6.53 13.58 -12.52
C ALA A 91 -6.44 12.03 -12.67
N ASP A 92 -5.52 11.41 -11.93
CA ASP A 92 -5.34 9.97 -11.83
C ASP A 92 -6.04 9.27 -10.65
N PHE A 93 -6.88 9.94 -9.86
CA PHE A 93 -7.50 9.38 -8.66
C PHE A 93 -8.27 8.09 -8.97
N PRO A 94 -9.10 8.01 -10.04
CA PRO A 94 -9.71 6.73 -10.44
C PRO A 94 -8.67 5.64 -10.77
N LYS A 95 -7.50 6.02 -11.33
CA LYS A 95 -6.41 5.06 -11.61
C LYS A 95 -5.76 4.59 -10.30
N LEU A 96 -5.64 5.46 -9.30
CA LEU A 96 -5.12 5.10 -7.97
C LEU A 96 -6.06 4.14 -7.25
N LEU A 97 -7.37 4.43 -7.24
CA LEU A 97 -8.39 3.54 -6.68
C LEU A 97 -8.30 2.14 -7.31
N ARG A 98 -8.23 2.08 -8.65
CA ARG A 98 -8.07 0.80 -9.37
C ARG A 98 -6.79 0.04 -9.01
N LYS A 99 -5.67 0.73 -8.78
CA LYS A 99 -4.41 0.09 -8.35
C LYS A 99 -4.52 -0.54 -6.95
N CYS A 100 -5.42 -0.03 -6.12
CA CYS A 100 -5.73 -0.57 -4.79
C CYS A 100 -7.01 -1.42 -4.80
N HIS A 101 -7.54 -1.74 -5.99
CA HIS A 101 -8.78 -2.48 -6.19
C HIS A 101 -10.02 -1.84 -5.53
N ILE A 102 -10.01 -0.55 -5.24
CA ILE A 102 -11.13 0.16 -4.58
C ILE A 102 -12.20 0.52 -5.60
N ALA A 103 -13.45 0.25 -5.28
CA ALA A 103 -14.58 0.72 -6.07
C ALA A 103 -14.81 2.22 -5.84
N TYR A 104 -15.05 2.99 -6.90
CA TYR A 104 -15.23 4.44 -6.77
C TYR A 104 -16.37 4.83 -5.81
N ASN A 105 -17.46 4.06 -5.81
CA ASN A 105 -18.61 4.32 -4.96
C ASN A 105 -18.36 4.02 -3.48
N THR A 106 -17.30 3.28 -3.11
CA THR A 106 -16.98 2.94 -1.73
C THR A 106 -16.01 3.92 -1.07
N SER A 107 -15.57 4.96 -1.79
CA SER A 107 -14.62 5.97 -1.30
C SER A 107 -15.22 7.38 -1.18
N ILE A 108 -16.54 7.53 -1.36
CA ILE A 108 -17.24 8.82 -1.41
C ILE A 108 -17.31 9.46 -0.02
N ASP A 109 -17.69 8.68 1.00
CA ASP A 109 -17.85 9.18 2.38
C ASP A 109 -16.56 9.09 3.20
N GLY A 110 -15.47 8.64 2.59
CA GLY A 110 -14.17 8.63 3.24
C GLY A 110 -13.44 9.95 3.04
N ILE A 111 -12.46 10.24 3.89
CA ILE A 111 -11.69 11.48 3.81
C ILE A 111 -10.19 11.21 3.74
N ILE A 112 -9.48 12.05 2.99
CA ILE A 112 -8.04 11.98 2.79
C ILE A 112 -7.41 13.20 3.46
N LEU A 113 -6.52 12.95 4.42
CA LEU A 113 -5.87 13.96 5.24
C LEU A 113 -4.36 13.87 4.99
N PRO A 114 -3.81 14.67 4.07
CA PRO A 114 -2.38 14.75 3.86
C PRO A 114 -1.74 15.76 4.83
N SER A 115 -0.56 15.43 5.33
CA SER A 115 0.23 16.35 6.15
C SER A 115 1.72 16.19 5.88
N CYS A 116 2.46 17.29 6.05
CA CYS A 116 3.91 17.32 5.93
C CYS A 116 4.52 17.58 7.32
N VAL A 117 5.12 16.54 7.89
CA VAL A 117 5.76 16.55 9.22
C VAL A 117 7.17 15.99 9.10
N PRO A 118 8.20 16.84 9.02
CA PRO A 118 9.59 16.40 8.98
C PRO A 118 9.95 15.45 10.13
N GLY A 119 10.68 14.38 9.82
CA GLY A 119 11.03 13.28 10.72
C GLY A 119 9.93 12.21 10.86
N LEU A 120 8.66 12.59 10.67
CA LEU A 120 7.49 11.72 10.80
C LEU A 120 7.48 10.92 12.12
N ASP A 121 7.86 11.58 13.22
CA ASP A 121 7.72 11.03 14.57
C ASP A 121 6.22 10.85 14.90
N PRO A 122 5.77 9.68 15.41
CA PRO A 122 4.36 9.42 15.67
C PRO A 122 3.66 10.45 16.55
N THR A 123 4.34 10.99 17.55
CA THR A 123 3.79 12.01 18.45
C THR A 123 3.62 13.34 17.73
N SER A 124 4.64 13.72 16.95
CA SER A 124 4.65 14.95 16.15
C SER A 124 3.58 14.92 15.06
N VAL A 125 3.43 13.79 14.37
CA VAL A 125 2.38 13.57 13.37
C VAL A 125 0.99 13.64 14.02
N THR A 126 0.80 12.98 15.16
CA THR A 126 -0.47 13.03 15.90
C THR A 126 -0.79 14.46 16.33
N SER A 127 0.19 15.21 16.83
CA SER A 127 0.00 16.61 17.20
C SER A 127 -0.36 17.49 16.01
N ASN A 128 0.21 17.22 14.83
CA ASN A 128 -0.09 18.00 13.63
C ASN A 128 -1.57 17.84 13.23
N TYR A 129 -2.08 16.60 13.15
CA TYR A 129 -3.49 16.36 12.85
C TYR A 129 -4.44 16.86 13.94
N THR A 130 -4.04 16.80 15.20
CA THR A 130 -4.94 17.12 16.34
C THR A 130 -4.96 18.60 16.72
N HIS A 131 -4.01 19.39 16.21
CA HIS A 131 -3.97 20.86 16.36
C HIS A 131 -4.33 21.61 15.07
N SER A 132 -4.59 20.90 13.96
CA SER A 132 -5.04 21.49 12.69
C SER A 132 -6.58 21.41 12.55
N HIS A 133 -7.09 21.85 11.40
CA HIS A 133 -8.48 21.64 11.00
C HIS A 133 -8.86 20.15 10.89
N ASP A 134 -7.88 19.25 10.76
CA ASP A 134 -8.12 17.81 10.64
C ASP A 134 -8.64 17.21 11.96
N ALA A 135 -8.45 17.91 13.09
CA ALA A 135 -8.89 17.48 14.40
C ALA A 135 -10.40 17.22 14.45
N GLU A 136 -11.20 17.89 13.62
CA GLU A 136 -12.63 17.63 13.48
C GLU A 136 -12.89 16.18 13.03
N TYR A 137 -12.18 15.71 12.00
CA TYR A 137 -12.31 14.37 11.47
C TYR A 137 -11.67 13.31 12.38
N ILE A 138 -10.53 13.63 13.02
CA ILE A 138 -9.89 12.74 13.99
C ILE A 138 -10.76 12.53 15.23
N ASN A 139 -11.61 13.49 15.59
CA ASN A 139 -12.50 13.40 16.75
C ASN A 139 -13.93 12.93 16.41
N ASP A 140 -14.25 12.75 15.13
CA ASP A 140 -15.55 12.27 14.70
C ASP A 140 -15.68 10.74 14.94
N GLN A 141 -16.86 10.32 15.39
CA GLN A 141 -17.24 8.92 15.62
C GLN A 141 -17.75 8.22 14.35
N ASN A 142 -18.10 8.96 13.31
CA ASN A 142 -18.53 8.41 12.02
C ASN A 142 -17.41 7.63 11.32
N TYR A 143 -16.16 8.01 11.56
CA TYR A 143 -14.99 7.30 11.06
C TYR A 143 -14.62 6.15 12.00
N THR A 144 -14.57 4.94 11.44
CA THR A 144 -14.39 3.68 12.17
C THR A 144 -13.13 2.93 11.75
N GLY A 145 -12.49 3.31 10.65
CA GLY A 145 -11.25 2.69 10.20
C GLY A 145 -10.31 3.70 9.55
N ALA A 146 -9.03 3.34 9.44
CA ALA A 146 -8.02 4.20 8.85
C ALA A 146 -6.93 3.43 8.11
N GLY A 147 -6.28 4.11 7.17
CA GLY A 147 -5.06 3.67 6.51
C GLY A 147 -4.03 4.80 6.52
N VAL A 148 -2.78 4.46 6.79
CA VAL A 148 -1.66 5.41 6.81
C VAL A 148 -0.69 5.04 5.69
N GLY A 149 -0.07 6.05 5.10
CA GLY A 149 1.11 5.88 4.26
C GLY A 149 2.08 7.03 4.49
N THR A 150 3.38 6.72 4.47
CA THR A 150 4.47 7.68 4.64
C THR A 150 5.48 7.62 3.50
N ILE A 151 6.20 8.72 3.26
CA ILE A 151 7.37 8.73 2.36
C ILE A 151 8.43 9.75 2.79
N GLU A 152 9.69 9.40 2.57
CA GLU A 152 10.87 10.29 2.68
C GLU A 152 10.95 11.14 3.96
N ASP A 153 10.47 10.58 5.09
CA ASP A 153 10.53 11.22 6.40
C ASP A 153 9.91 12.62 6.46
N ALA A 154 8.98 12.95 5.55
CA ALA A 154 8.32 14.25 5.55
C ALA A 154 6.82 14.15 5.31
N TRP A 155 6.37 13.39 4.31
CA TRP A 155 4.95 13.34 3.98
C TRP A 155 4.27 12.13 4.62
N VAL A 156 3.08 12.39 5.16
CA VAL A 156 2.15 11.38 5.66
C VAL A 156 0.78 11.64 5.08
N VAL A 157 0.10 10.57 4.67
CA VAL A 157 -1.32 10.62 4.29
C VAL A 157 -2.07 9.68 5.20
N LEU A 158 -3.04 10.22 5.92
CA LEU A 158 -4.02 9.47 6.70
C LEU A 158 -5.34 9.45 5.93
N ILE A 159 -5.90 8.28 5.70
CA ILE A 159 -7.21 8.12 5.07
C ILE A 159 -8.14 7.53 6.11
N LEU A 160 -9.26 8.21 6.36
CA LEU A 160 -10.30 7.73 7.26
C LEU A 160 -11.46 7.12 6.48
N SER A 161 -11.94 6.00 6.99
CA SER A 161 -13.03 5.20 6.43
C SER A 161 -14.17 5.09 7.42
N THR A 162 -15.38 5.00 6.90
CA THR A 162 -16.61 4.81 7.67
C THR A 162 -17.09 3.37 7.56
N ASN A 163 -18.12 3.02 8.33
CA ASN A 163 -18.82 1.74 8.21
C ASN A 163 -19.93 1.75 7.13
N THR A 164 -20.10 2.85 6.40
CA THR A 164 -21.08 2.95 5.31
C THR A 164 -20.57 2.23 4.07
N SER A 165 -21.48 1.74 3.23
CA SER A 165 -21.12 1.13 1.93
C SER A 165 -20.43 2.10 0.97
N THR A 166 -20.44 3.39 1.29
CA THR A 166 -19.94 4.48 0.47
C THR A 166 -18.63 5.08 0.97
N GLY A 167 -18.14 4.69 2.17
CA GLY A 167 -16.88 5.20 2.75
C GLY A 167 -15.95 4.13 3.33
N ASN A 168 -16.22 2.84 3.08
CA ASN A 168 -15.44 1.72 3.62
C ASN A 168 -14.21 1.32 2.76
N TYR A 169 -14.03 1.91 1.58
CA TYR A 169 -12.99 1.59 0.61
C TYR A 169 -12.96 0.11 0.19
N ASP A 170 -14.12 -0.54 0.15
CA ASP A 170 -14.22 -1.94 -0.25
C ASP A 170 -13.73 -2.19 -1.67
N SER A 171 -13.30 -3.43 -1.90
CA SER A 171 -12.77 -3.83 -3.18
C SER A 171 -13.86 -3.88 -4.25
N SER A 172 -13.63 -3.26 -5.41
CA SER A 172 -14.36 -3.61 -6.63
C SER A 172 -14.14 -5.11 -6.86
N GLY A 173 -15.20 -5.92 -6.82
CA GLY A 173 -15.18 -7.39 -6.81
C GLY A 173 -14.59 -8.07 -8.06
N SER A 174 -13.38 -7.68 -8.44
CA SER A 174 -12.59 -8.24 -9.50
C SER A 174 -11.37 -8.86 -8.84
N SER A 175 -11.45 -10.17 -8.59
CA SER A 175 -10.28 -11.04 -8.52
C SER A 175 -9.62 -11.07 -9.90
N SER A 176 -9.13 -9.93 -10.37
CA SER A 176 -8.32 -9.88 -11.55
C SER A 176 -6.92 -10.24 -11.10
N LEU A 177 -6.45 -11.39 -11.57
CA LEU A 177 -5.03 -11.73 -11.67
C LEU A 177 -4.37 -10.72 -12.63
N VAL A 178 -4.37 -9.43 -12.28
CA VAL A 178 -3.51 -8.46 -12.94
C VAL A 178 -2.14 -8.73 -12.37
N VAL A 179 -1.30 -9.37 -13.17
CA VAL A 179 0.14 -9.32 -12.94
C VAL A 179 0.57 -7.86 -13.11
N ALA A 180 0.41 -7.07 -12.05
CA ALA A 180 1.04 -5.78 -11.89
C ALA A 180 2.53 -6.03 -11.62
N GLY A 181 3.24 -6.45 -12.66
CA GLY A 181 4.62 -6.90 -12.53
C GLY A 181 5.21 -7.25 -13.87
N GLY A 182 5.46 -6.26 -14.73
CA GLY A 182 6.38 -6.43 -15.85
C GLY A 182 7.73 -7.03 -15.39
N GLY A 183 8.15 -6.70 -14.16
CA GLY A 183 9.29 -7.34 -13.51
C GLY A 183 9.07 -8.80 -13.09
N ARG A 184 7.89 -9.16 -12.53
CA ARG A 184 7.64 -10.53 -12.06
C ARG A 184 7.46 -11.52 -13.21
N VAL A 185 6.76 -11.14 -14.28
CA VAL A 185 6.64 -11.97 -15.50
C VAL A 185 7.97 -12.06 -16.23
N GLY A 186 8.72 -10.95 -16.35
CA GLY A 186 10.06 -10.96 -16.94
C GLY A 186 11.03 -11.88 -16.20
N VAL A 187 11.02 -11.84 -14.86
CA VAL A 187 11.83 -12.74 -14.02
C VAL A 187 11.38 -14.20 -14.18
N MET A 188 10.07 -14.48 -14.26
CA MET A 188 9.58 -15.84 -14.51
C MET A 188 10.00 -16.38 -15.88
N VAL A 189 9.89 -15.56 -16.94
CA VAL A 189 10.34 -15.94 -18.29
C VAL A 189 11.85 -16.18 -18.31
N ALA A 190 12.64 -15.35 -17.62
CA ALA A 190 14.08 -15.53 -17.51
C ALA A 190 14.46 -16.80 -16.72
N LEU A 191 13.79 -17.07 -15.60
CA LEU A 191 14.00 -18.28 -14.78
C LEU A 191 13.64 -19.55 -15.56
N LEU A 192 12.50 -19.56 -16.26
CA LEU A 192 12.09 -20.67 -17.12
C LEU A 192 13.08 -20.87 -18.29
N GLY A 193 13.55 -19.77 -18.90
CA GLY A 193 14.56 -19.83 -19.97
C GLY A 193 15.89 -20.43 -19.51
N MET A 194 16.36 -20.04 -18.31
CA MET A 194 17.56 -20.64 -17.70
C MET A 194 17.36 -22.13 -17.39
N PHE A 195 16.19 -22.52 -16.87
CA PHE A 195 15.87 -23.91 -16.59
C PHE A 195 15.86 -24.78 -17.86
N VAL A 196 15.20 -24.34 -18.93
CA VAL A 196 15.19 -25.06 -20.22
C VAL A 196 16.58 -25.14 -20.84
N SER A 197 17.38 -24.08 -20.75
CA SER A 197 18.76 -24.09 -21.24
C SER A 197 19.63 -25.10 -20.48
N SER A 198 19.46 -25.22 -19.16
CA SER A 198 20.14 -26.23 -18.35
C SER A 198 19.69 -27.66 -18.67
N LEU A 199 18.41 -27.88 -19.02
CA LEU A 199 17.91 -29.19 -19.48
C LEU A 199 18.60 -29.62 -20.79
N LEU A 200 18.60 -28.73 -21.79
CA LEU A 200 19.20 -29.01 -23.10
C LEU A 200 20.72 -29.24 -23.00
N PHE A 201 21.41 -28.48 -22.14
CA PHE A 201 22.84 -28.66 -21.89
C PHE A 201 23.14 -30.01 -21.21
N PHE A 202 22.30 -30.46 -20.28
CA PHE A 202 22.46 -31.74 -19.60
C PHE A 202 22.19 -32.92 -20.56
N ASP A 203 21.17 -32.84 -21.41
CA ASP A 203 20.92 -33.85 -22.44
C ASP A 203 22.11 -33.97 -23.41
N PHE A 204 22.70 -32.85 -23.82
CA PHE A 204 23.87 -32.83 -24.71
C PHE A 204 25.15 -33.40 -24.07
N LEU A 205 25.31 -33.27 -22.75
CA LEU A 205 26.50 -33.74 -22.01
C LEU A 205 26.44 -35.23 -21.63
N PHE A 206 25.25 -35.84 -21.63
CA PHE A 206 25.05 -37.22 -21.18
C PHE A 206 24.46 -38.18 -22.23
N LEU A 207 23.92 -37.67 -23.36
CA LEU A 207 23.54 -38.47 -24.52
C LEU A 207 24.49 -38.33 -25.73
N GLY A 208 25.56 -37.54 -25.60
CA GLY A 208 26.67 -37.42 -26.56
C GLY A 208 27.83 -38.34 -26.25
#